data_AF-A0A1A8MXI2-F1
#
_entry.id   AF-A0A1A8MXI2-F1
#
_cell.length_a   1.000
_cell.length_b   1.000
_cell.length_c   1.000
_cell.angle_alpha   90.00
_cell.angle_beta   90.00
_cell.angle_gamma   90.00
#
_symmetry.space_group_name_H-M   'P 1'
#
loop_
_entity.id
_entity.type
_entity.pdbx_description
1 polymer ?
#
loop_
_entity_poly.entity_id
_entity_poly.type
_entity_poly.pdbx_seq_one_letter_code
_entity_poly.pdbx_strand_id
1 'polypeptide(L)' 'SCWLSQLGLPQYCMVLEQEYDGVEDLLHLSEYDLLELGVHNHLHRLHLLTSLHLLQEREKRRELRMMAEG' A
#
# COMPACT_ATOMS: atom_id res chain seq x y z
N SER A 1 0.98 -3.75 14.48
CA SER A 1 0.48 -2.40 14.17
C SER A 1 0.41 -2.24 12.66
N CYS A 2 -0.80 -2.11 12.13
CA CYS A 2 -1.08 -1.89 10.71
C CYS A 2 -0.37 -0.62 10.18
N TRP A 3 0.32 -0.69 9.05
CA TRP A 3 1.05 0.44 8.45
C TRP A 3 0.11 1.61 8.09
N LEU A 4 -1.15 1.34 7.76
CA LEU A 4 -2.16 2.37 7.48
C LEU A 4 -2.53 3.20 8.71
N SER A 5 -2.37 2.66 9.93
CA SER A 5 -2.54 3.46 11.15
C SER A 5 -1.47 4.55 11.25
N GLN A 6 -0.27 4.32 10.72
CA GLN A 6 0.80 5.32 10.65
C GLN A 6 0.53 6.36 9.54
N LEU A 7 -0.33 6.02 8.57
CA LEU A 7 -0.77 6.92 7.50
C LEU A 7 -2.02 7.74 7.85
N GLY A 8 -2.54 7.62 9.07
CA GLY A 8 -3.76 8.30 9.49
C GLY A 8 -5.03 7.77 8.82
N LEU A 9 -4.98 6.53 8.31
CA LEU A 9 -6.10 5.85 7.65
C LEU A 9 -6.48 4.52 8.34
N PRO A 10 -6.61 4.48 9.68
CA PRO A 10 -6.89 3.24 10.40
C PRO A 10 -8.22 2.59 9.99
N GLN A 11 -9.18 3.37 9.48
CA GLN A 11 -10.48 2.87 9.02
C GLN A 11 -10.40 1.89 7.86
N TYR A 12 -9.29 1.88 7.11
CA TYR A 12 -9.08 0.94 5.99
C TYR A 12 -8.18 -0.23 6.35
N CYS A 13 -7.63 -0.30 7.58
CA CYS A 13 -6.78 -1.42 8.00
C CYS A 13 -7.52 -2.76 7.87
N MET A 14 -8.74 -2.84 8.39
CA MET A 14 -9.46 -4.11 8.46
C MET A 14 -9.79 -4.68 7.07
N VAL A 15 -10.22 -3.83 6.13
CA VAL A 15 -10.58 -4.30 4.77
C VAL A 15 -9.34 -4.69 3.98
N LEU A 16 -8.25 -3.93 4.11
CA LEU A 16 -7.00 -4.22 3.39
C LEU A 16 -6.27 -5.43 3.97
N GLU A 17 -6.32 -5.65 5.29
CA GLU A 17 -5.75 -6.87 5.92
C GLU A 17 -6.55 -8.14 5.61
N GLN A 18 -7.83 -8.03 5.27
CA GLN A 18 -8.66 -9.18 4.88
C GLN A 18 -8.44 -9.58 3.42
N GLU A 19 -8.28 -8.60 2.54
CA GLU A 19 -8.23 -8.82 1.08
C GLU A 19 -6.79 -9.00 0.55
N TYR A 20 -5.77 -8.55 1.30
CA TYR A 20 -4.37 -8.56 0.86
C TYR A 20 -3.46 -9.16 1.93
N ASP A 21 -2.76 -10.24 1.58
CA ASP A 21 -1.93 -11.01 2.52
C ASP A 21 -0.48 -10.55 2.46
N GLY A 22 -0.26 -9.28 2.83
CA GLY A 22 1.07 -8.68 2.91
C GLY A 22 1.25 -7.45 2.04
N VAL A 23 2.48 -6.93 2.05
CA VAL A 23 2.82 -5.70 1.33
C VAL A 23 2.88 -5.94 -0.17
N GLU A 24 3.37 -7.10 -0.61
CA GLU A 24 3.51 -7.45 -2.03
C GLU A 24 2.20 -7.30 -2.81
N ASP A 25 1.09 -7.83 -2.28
CA ASP A 25 -0.22 -7.74 -2.95
C ASP A 25 -0.74 -6.29 -2.99
N LEU A 26 -0.42 -5.50 -1.95
CA LEU A 26 -0.80 -4.09 -1.86
C LEU A 26 -0.04 -3.22 -2.88
N LEU A 27 1.13 -3.64 -3.36
CA LEU A 27 1.89 -2.90 -4.38
C LEU A 27 1.17 -2.89 -5.75
N HIS A 28 0.21 -3.79 -5.95
CA HIS A 28 -0.55 -3.92 -7.19
C HIS A 28 -1.93 -3.26 -7.16
N LEU A 29 -2.31 -2.64 -6.03
CA LEU A 29 -3.57 -1.93 -5.87
C LEU A 29 -3.73 -0.80 -6.88
N SER A 30 -4.80 -0.87 -7.67
CA SER A 30 -5.22 0.22 -8.55
C SER A 30 -6.25 1.12 -7.89
N GLU A 31 -6.52 2.29 -8.50
CA GLU A 31 -7.62 3.14 -8.03
C GLU A 31 -8.98 2.42 -8.13
N TYR A 32 -9.16 1.55 -9.12
CA TYR A 32 -10.38 0.77 -9.29
C TYR A 32 -10.60 -0.19 -8.11
N ASP A 33 -9.56 -0.90 -7.69
CA ASP A 33 -9.64 -1.82 -6.56
C ASP A 33 -10.01 -1.08 -5.27
N LEU A 34 -9.43 0.12 -5.05
CA LEU A 34 -9.80 0.96 -3.91
C LEU A 34 -11.28 1.40 -3.95
N LEU A 35 -11.85 1.60 -5.13
CA LEU A 35 -13.28 1.90 -5.25
C LEU A 35 -14.13 0.68 -4.89
N GLU A 36 -13.78 -0.51 -5.38
CA GLU A 36 -14.48 -1.76 -5.05
C GLU A 36 -14.41 -2.08 -3.54
N LEU A 37 -13.29 -1.72 -2.89
CA LEU A 37 -13.11 -1.83 -1.43
C LEU A 37 -13.88 -0.75 -0.63
N GLY A 38 -14.60 0.14 -1.29
CA GLY A 38 -15.42 1.17 -0.66
C GLY A 38 -14.66 2.46 -0.29
N VAL A 39 -13.45 2.66 -0.80
CA VAL A 39 -12.67 3.89 -0.58
C VAL A 39 -13.14 5.00 -1.54
N HIS A 40 -14.35 5.52 -1.32
CA HIS A 40 -14.94 6.53 -2.20
C HIS A 40 -14.38 7.95 -2.01
N ASN A 41 -13.70 8.23 -0.88
CA ASN A 41 -13.06 9.52 -0.65
C ASN A 41 -11.80 9.65 -1.51
N HIS A 42 -11.81 10.61 -2.44
CA HIS A 42 -10.70 10.85 -3.36
C HIS A 42 -9.38 11.17 -2.67
N LEU A 43 -9.40 11.97 -1.59
CA LEU A 43 -8.19 12.28 -0.83
C LEU A 43 -7.61 11.03 -0.19
N HIS A 44 -8.46 10.15 0.35
CA HIS A 44 -7.99 8.88 0.92
C HIS A 44 -7.37 7.97 -0.14
N ARG A 45 -8.01 7.83 -1.31
CA ARG A 45 -7.44 7.05 -2.42
C ARG A 45 -6.09 7.58 -2.85
N LEU A 46 -5.98 8.90 -3.06
CA LEU A 46 -4.72 9.53 -3.44
C LEU A 46 -3.63 9.26 -2.39
N HIS A 47 -3.97 9.36 -1.10
CA HIS A 47 -3.03 9.13 -0.01
C HIS A 47 -2.54 7.67 0.04
N LEU A 48 -3.46 6.71 -0.13
CA LEU A 48 -3.13 5.28 -0.20
C LEU A 48 -2.21 4.99 -1.38
N LEU A 49 -2.61 5.38 -2.60
CA LEU A 49 -1.85 5.14 -3.83
C LEU A 49 -0.45 5.76 -3.76
N THR A 50 -0.34 6.98 -3.25
CA THR A 50 0.97 7.66 -3.11
C THR A 50 1.85 6.93 -2.10
N SER A 51 1.29 6.49 -0.97
CA SER A 51 2.04 5.78 0.06
C SER A 51 2.52 4.42 -0.42
N LEU A 52 1.68 3.68 -1.14
CA LEU A 52 2.02 2.40 -1.76
C LEU A 52 3.11 2.56 -2.82
N HIS A 53 3.03 3.59 -3.66
CA HIS A 53 4.05 3.89 -4.64
C HIS A 53 5.42 4.19 -4.00
N LEU A 54 5.44 4.98 -2.92
CA LEU A 54 6.66 5.26 -2.16
C LEU A 54 7.23 4.00 -1.51
N LEU A 55 6.38 3.10 -1.01
CA LEU A 55 6.80 1.82 -0.45
C LEU A 55 7.43 0.92 -1.52
N GLN A 56 6.80 0.84 -2.69
CA GLN A 56 7.31 0.09 -3.85
C GLN A 56 8.72 0.52 -4.25
N GLU A 57 8.93 1.84 -4.34
CA GLU A 57 10.22 2.43 -4.72
C GLU A 57 11.30 2.12 -3.66
N ARG A 58 10.93 2.06 -2.38
CA ARG A 58 11.85 1.70 -1.29
C ARG A 58 12.25 0.23 -1.34
N GLU A 59 11.30 -0.67 -1.53
CA GLU A 59 11.60 -2.11 -1.64
C GLU A 59 12.43 -2.41 -2.89
N LYS A 60 12.09 -1.82 -4.04
CA LYS A 60 12.90 -1.95 -5.27
C LYS A 60 14.34 -1.49 -5.08
N ARG A 61 14.55 -0.36 -4.38
CA ARG A 61 15.91 0.12 -4.05
C ARG A 61 16.65 -0.82 -3.11
N ARG A 62 15.95 -1.46 -2.19
CA ARG A 62 16.51 -2.43 -1.24
C ARG A 62 16.93 -3.71 -1.97
N GLU A 63 16.09 -4.23 -2.86
CA GLU A 63 16.42 -5.38 -3.72
C GLU A 63 17.66 -5.12 -4.57
N LEU A 64 17.72 -3.96 -5.24
CA LEU A 64 18.88 -3.59 -6.07
C LEU A 64 20.19 -3.53 -5.27
N ARG A 65 20.15 -3.09 -4.00
CA ARG A 65 21.33 -3.10 -3.13
C ARG A 65 21.76 -4.52 -2.78
N MET A 66 20.82 -5.39 -2.44
CA MET A 66 21.14 -6.79 -2.12
C MET A 66 21.72 -7.54 -3.32
N MET A 67 21.27 -7.23 -4.54
CA MET A 67 21.83 -7.81 -5.77
C MET A 67 23.25 -7.32 -6.08
N ALA A 68 23.62 -6.11 -5.65
CA ALA A 68 24.95 -5.54 -5.87
C ALA A 68 25.99 -6.01 -4.84
N GLU A 69 25.54 -6.58 -3.71
CA GLU A 69 26.38 -7.06 -2.61
C GLU A 69 26.57 -8.59 -2.61
N GLY A 70 26.00 -9.30 -3.60
CA GLY A 70 26.04 -10.76 -3.77
C GLY A 70 27.08 -11.26 -4.78
#